data_AF-A0AB38R9S8-F1
#
_entry.id   AF-A0AB38R9S8-F1
#
_cell.length_a   1.000
_cell.length_b   1.000
_cell.length_c   1.000
_cell.angle_alpha   90.00
_cell.angle_beta   90.00
_cell.angle_gamma   90.00
#
_symmetry.space_group_name_H-M   'P 1'
#
loop_
_entity.id
_entity.type
_entity.pdbx_description
1 polymer ?
#
loop_
_entity_poly.entity_id
_entity_poly.type
_entity_poly.pdbx_seq_one_letter_code
_entity_poly.pdbx_strand_id
1 'polypeptide(L)'
;MQPLQCAECKAQVLVQKNSWEHTTVQWSDQARAQCLEIADDREFGQREGRPGAPRKQCGALIASIVNAATAGELEILNDEPVPQPIVDDSEPVPTPFH
;
A
#
# COMPACT_ATOMS: atom_id res chain seq x y z
N MET A 1 10.60 -0.61 10.66
CA MET A 1 9.35 -1.35 10.41
C MET A 1 8.63 -1.52 11.74
N GLN A 2 7.34 -1.24 11.81
CA GLN A 2 6.55 -1.29 13.04
C GLN A 2 5.46 -2.38 12.94
N PRO A 3 5.20 -3.13 14.03
CA PRO A 3 4.13 -4.11 14.05
C PRO A 3 2.77 -3.42 14.05
N LEU A 4 1.89 -3.83 13.14
CA LEU A 4 0.51 -3.38 13.09
C LEU A 4 -0.43 -4.59 13.08
N GLN A 5 -1.45 -4.54 13.92
CA GLN A 5 -2.49 -5.54 13.98
C GLN A 5 -3.73 -5.05 13.25
N CYS A 6 -4.26 -5.85 12.32
CA CYS A 6 -5.52 -5.53 11.67
C CYS A 6 -6.67 -5.50 12.69
N ALA A 7 -7.53 -4.48 12.62
CA ALA A 7 -8.66 -4.34 13.55
C ALA A 7 -9.67 -5.51 13.44
N GLU A 8 -9.91 -6.00 12.22
CA GLU A 8 -10.90 -7.02 11.89
C GLU A 8 -10.33 -8.43 12.06
N CYS A 9 -9.36 -8.81 11.23
CA CYS A 9 -8.83 -10.18 11.18
C CYS A 9 -7.68 -10.44 12.16
N LYS A 10 -7.30 -9.46 13.00
CA LYS A 10 -6.28 -9.58 14.05
C LYS A 10 -4.91 -10.07 13.58
N ALA A 11 -4.67 -10.12 12.28
CA ALA A 11 -3.38 -10.46 11.68
C ALA A 11 -2.33 -9.41 12.05
N GLN A 12 -1.21 -9.86 12.61
CA GLN A 12 -0.07 -9.02 12.97
C GLN A 12 0.95 -9.00 11.83
N VAL A 13 1.07 -7.86 11.16
CA VAL A 13 2.02 -7.63 10.05
C VAL A 13 3.07 -6.59 10.44
N LEU A 14 4.19 -6.57 9.74
CA LEU A 14 5.16 -5.49 9.87
C LEU A 14 4.92 -4.47 8.76
N VAL A 15 4.70 -3.22 9.14
CA VAL A 15 4.44 -2.12 8.22
C VAL A 15 5.59 -1.13 8.28
N GLN A 16 5.97 -0.61 7.13
CA GLN A 16 6.93 0.46 7.02
C GLN A 16 6.38 1.48 6.03
N LYS A 17 6.05 2.66 6.55
CA LYS A 17 5.68 3.79 5.72
C LYS A 17 6.98 4.43 5.23
N ASN A 18 7.31 4.22 3.96
CA ASN A 18 8.46 4.89 3.36
C ASN A 18 8.07 6.31 2.99
N SER A 19 6.93 6.50 2.33
CA SER A 19 6.34 7.82 2.03
C SER A 19 4.82 7.72 2.12
N TRP A 20 4.10 8.84 1.98
CA TRP A 20 2.62 8.83 1.97
C TRP A 20 2.03 7.85 0.94
N GLU A 21 2.59 7.85 -0.27
CA GLU A 21 2.22 6.96 -1.38
C GLU A 21 2.91 5.59 -1.35
N HIS A 22 4.01 5.45 -0.60
CA HIS A 22 4.82 4.22 -0.56
C HIS A 22 4.78 3.57 0.82
N THR A 23 4.07 2.44 0.91
CA THR A 23 4.05 1.61 2.13
C THR A 23 4.51 0.20 1.83
N THR A 24 5.51 -0.26 2.59
CA THR A 24 5.97 -1.65 2.56
C THR A 24 5.25 -2.43 3.65
N VAL A 25 4.53 -3.47 3.26
CA VAL A 25 3.85 -4.37 4.20
C VAL A 25 4.50 -5.74 4.11
N GLN A 26 5.10 -6.17 5.20
CA GLN A 26 5.72 -7.47 5.33
C GLN A 26 4.81 -8.39 6.13
N TRP A 27 4.27 -9.38 5.42
CA TRP A 27 3.40 -10.40 5.98
C TRP A 27 4.23 -11.56 6.53
N SER A 28 3.98 -11.92 7.78
CA SER A 28 4.48 -13.17 8.38
C SER A 28 3.55 -14.32 8.06
N ASP A 29 4.05 -15.56 8.18
CA ASP A 29 3.24 -16.75 7.90
C ASP A 29 2.00 -16.83 8.79
N GLN A 30 2.15 -16.53 10.09
CA GLN A 30 1.02 -16.42 11.03
C GLN A 30 0.00 -15.36 10.61
N ALA A 31 0.45 -14.20 10.13
CA ALA A 31 -0.43 -13.12 9.69
C ALA A 31 -1.27 -13.55 8.48
N ARG A 32 -0.66 -14.30 7.56
CA ARG A 32 -1.33 -14.88 6.40
C ARG A 32 -2.33 -15.96 6.79
N ALA A 33 -2.03 -16.75 7.82
CA ALA A 33 -2.95 -17.76 8.34
C ALA A 33 -4.15 -17.16 9.11
N GLN A 34 -3.95 -16.01 9.77
CA GLN A 34 -5.01 -15.31 10.52
C GLN A 34 -6.02 -14.61 9.59
N CYS A 35 -5.56 -14.12 8.45
CA CYS A 35 -6.43 -13.44 7.49
C CYS A 35 -7.08 -14.45 6.54
N LEU A 36 -8.36 -14.77 6.76
CA LEU A 36 -9.11 -15.71 5.92
C LEU A 36 -9.07 -15.33 4.43
N GLU A 37 -9.12 -14.04 4.08
CA GLU A 37 -9.07 -13.58 2.69
C GLU A 37 -7.75 -13.91 1.98
N ILE A 38 -6.64 -13.98 2.74
CA ILE A 38 -5.30 -14.31 2.23
C ILE A 38 -4.96 -15.79 2.41
N ALA A 39 -5.46 -16.42 3.47
CA ALA A 39 -5.35 -17.86 3.68
C ALA A 39 -6.09 -18.62 2.57
N ASP A 40 -7.28 -18.14 2.19
CA ASP A 40 -8.06 -18.64 1.06
C ASP A 40 -7.26 -18.52 -0.24
N ASP A 41 -6.61 -17.38 -0.54
CA ASP A 41 -5.74 -17.24 -1.73
C ASP A 41 -4.56 -18.24 -1.77
N ARG A 42 -4.02 -18.65 -0.60
CA ARG A 42 -2.98 -19.68 -0.52
C ARG A 42 -3.52 -21.09 -0.74
N GLU A 43 -4.69 -21.40 -0.18
CA GLU A 43 -5.32 -22.72 -0.33
C GLU A 43 -5.98 -22.88 -1.71
N PHE A 44 -6.49 -21.77 -2.26
CA PHE A 44 -7.12 -21.63 -3.58
C PHE A 44 -6.15 -21.20 -4.68
N GLY A 45 -4.84 -21.15 -4.42
CA GLY A 45 -3.81 -21.11 -5.48
C GLY A 45 -3.92 -22.28 -6.49
N GLN A 46 -4.84 -23.24 -6.23
CA GLN A 46 -5.16 -24.40 -7.02
C GLN A 46 -6.61 -24.45 -7.55
N ARG A 47 -7.51 -23.51 -7.20
CA ARG A 47 -8.90 -23.55 -7.73
C ARG A 47 -9.47 -22.18 -8.11
N GLU A 48 -9.74 -22.06 -9.41
CA GLU A 48 -10.78 -21.23 -10.05
C GLU A 48 -10.52 -19.72 -10.20
N GLY A 49 -9.40 -19.18 -9.73
CA GLY A 49 -8.95 -17.84 -10.13
C GLY A 49 -8.25 -17.85 -11.49
N ARG A 50 -8.70 -17.00 -12.44
CA ARG A 50 -7.97 -16.78 -13.71
C ARG A 50 -6.49 -16.49 -13.40
N PRO A 51 -5.52 -17.14 -14.06
CA PRO A 51 -4.11 -16.79 -13.90
C PRO A 51 -3.92 -15.29 -14.16
N GLY A 52 -3.43 -14.56 -13.16
CA GLY A 52 -3.30 -13.09 -13.19
C GLY A 52 -4.42 -12.31 -12.49
N ALA A 53 -5.35 -12.96 -11.79
CA ALA A 53 -6.28 -12.26 -10.91
C ALA A 53 -5.50 -11.49 -9.81
N PRO A 54 -5.88 -10.24 -9.50
CA PRO A 54 -5.23 -9.46 -8.46
C PRO A 54 -5.33 -10.20 -7.12
N ARG A 55 -4.18 -10.34 -6.44
CA ARG A 55 -4.11 -10.89 -5.08
C ARG A 55 -5.09 -10.11 -4.20
N LYS A 56 -5.98 -10.81 -3.50
CA LYS A 56 -6.84 -10.16 -2.51
C LYS A 56 -5.96 -9.55 -1.42
N GLN A 57 -6.03 -8.25 -1.23
CA GLN A 57 -5.45 -7.56 -0.08
C GLN A 57 -6.57 -7.34 0.94
N CYS A 58 -6.27 -7.56 2.22
CA CYS A 58 -7.25 -7.30 3.27
C CYS A 58 -7.53 -5.79 3.36
N GLY A 59 -8.73 -5.37 2.94
CA GLY A 59 -9.13 -3.96 2.94
C GLY A 59 -9.09 -3.35 4.35
N ALA A 60 -9.45 -4.14 5.37
CA ALA A 60 -9.38 -3.73 6.76
C ALA A 60 -7.96 -3.45 7.24
N LEU A 61 -6.97 -4.19 6.73
CA LEU A 61 -5.56 -3.91 7.03
C LEU A 61 -5.13 -2.59 6.41
N ILE A 62 -5.51 -2.32 5.16
CA ILE A 62 -5.19 -1.07 4.48
C ILE A 62 -5.78 0.12 5.26
N ALA A 63 -7.04 0.00 5.68
CA ALA A 63 -7.67 1.02 6.54
C ALA A 63 -6.93 1.20 7.87
N SER A 64 -6.48 0.11 8.50
CA SER A 64 -5.69 0.15 9.74
C SER A 64 -4.35 0.87 9.52
N ILE A 65 -3.66 0.62 8.41
CA ILE A 65 -2.40 1.27 8.04
C ILE A 65 -2.60 2.77 7.84
N VAL A 66 -3.66 3.16 7.11
CA VAL A 66 -3.97 4.58 6.87
C VAL A 66 -4.30 5.27 8.19
N ASN A 67 -5.13 4.66 9.03
CA ASN A 67 -5.48 5.21 10.33
C ASN A 67 -4.25 5.41 11.22
N ALA A 68 -3.41 4.39 11.36
CA ALA A 68 -2.20 4.46 12.16
C ALA A 68 -1.18 5.48 11.62
N ALA A 69 -1.08 5.66 10.29
CA ALA A 69 -0.26 6.71 9.69
C ALA A 69 -0.83 8.11 9.96
N THR A 70 -2.15 8.30 9.83
CA THR A 70 -2.80 9.59 10.12
C THR A 70 -2.79 9.93 11.61
N ALA A 71 -2.83 8.92 12.49
CA ALA A 71 -2.70 9.09 13.94
C ALA A 71 -1.25 9.37 14.39
N GLY A 72 -0.27 9.24 13.49
CA GLY A 72 1.16 9.37 13.82
C GLY A 72 1.73 8.17 14.58
N GLU A 73 1.02 7.04 14.61
CA GLU A 73 1.50 5.78 15.20
C GLU A 73 2.50 5.06 14.29
N LEU A 74 2.41 5.27 12.97
CA LEU A 74 3.40 4.81 12.01
C LEU A 74 4.39 5.92 11.65
N GLU A 75 5.68 5.64 11.83
CA GLU A 75 6.78 6.49 11.40
C GLU A 75 6.88 6.47 9.87
N ILE A 76 6.89 7.66 9.27
CA ILE A 76 7.07 7.89 7.85
C ILE A 76 8.54 8.23 7.61
N LEU A 77 9.27 7.33 6.95
CA LEU A 77 10.73 7.47 6.77
C LEU A 77 11.10 8.66 5.87
N ASN A 78 10.27 8.93 4.87
CA ASN A 78 10.43 10.00 3.90
C ASN A 78 9.14 10.82 3.87
N ASP A 79 9.05 11.75 4.82
CA ASP A 79 8.03 12.80 4.86
C ASP A 79 8.35 13.96 3.90
N GLU A 80 9.48 13.90 3.19
CA GLU A 80 9.85 14.94 2.22
C GLU A 80 8.70 15.16 1.23
N PRO A 81 8.24 16.41 1.06
CA PRO A 81 7.18 16.71 0.13
C PRO A 81 7.63 16.26 -1.25
N VAL A 82 6.78 15.51 -1.95
CA VAL A 82 7.06 15.05 -3.32
C VAL A 82 7.50 16.27 -4.13
N PRO A 83 8.72 16.26 -4.70
CA PRO A 83 9.17 17.38 -5.50
C PRO A 83 8.17 17.57 -6.63
N GLN A 84 7.63 18.78 -6.74
CA GLN A 84 6.67 19.12 -7.77
C GLN A 84 7.30 18.81 -9.13
N PRO A 85 6.58 18.17 -10.06
CA PRO A 85 7.11 17.97 -11.39
C PRO A 85 7.55 19.32 -11.93
N ILE A 86 8.80 19.44 -12.38
CA ILE A 86 9.27 20.60 -13.11
C ILE A 86 8.44 20.64 -14.40
N VAL A 87 7.34 21.38 -14.38
CA VAL A 87 6.67 21.84 -15.59
C VAL A 87 7.63 22.84 -16.21
N ASP A 88 8.37 22.40 -17.21
CA ASP A 88 9.10 23.33 -18.07
C ASP A 88 8.05 24.15 -18.82
N ASP A 89 7.71 25.32 -18.29
CA ASP A 89 6.84 26.34 -18.92
C ASP A 89 7.58 27.01 -20.10
N SER A 90 8.36 26.23 -20.86
CA SER A 90 9.04 26.65 -22.08
C SER A 90 8.38 26.01 -23.30
N GLU A 91 7.05 25.93 -23.35
CA GLU A 91 6.38 25.70 -24.62
C GLU A 91 6.55 26.97 -25.49
N PRO A 92 7.19 26.90 -26.67
CA PRO A 92 7.33 28.06 -27.52
C PRO A 92 5.94 28.49 -28.03
N VAL A 93 5.52 29.69 -27.65
CA VAL A 93 4.32 30.33 -28.19
C VAL A 93 4.46 30.39 -29.73
N PRO A 94 3.52 29.84 -30.52
CA PRO A 94 3.64 29.88 -31.98
C PRO A 94 3.53 31.32 -32.47
N THR A 95 4.57 31.80 -33.16
CA THR A 95 4.59 33.12 -33.79
C THR A 95 3.52 33.19 -34.88
N PRO A 96 2.68 34.24 -34.94
CA PRO A 96 1.73 34.40 -36.03
C PRO A 96 2.48 34.63 -37.35
N PHE A 97 2.19 33.82 -38.36
CA PHE A 97 2.63 34.06 -39.72
C PHE A 97 1.95 35.32 -40.26
N HIS A 98 2.75 36.31 -40.72
CA HIS A 98 2.28 37.50 -41.42
C HIS A 98 2.28 37.24 -42.93
#